data_AF-A0A2U3ECC0-F1
#
_entry.id   AF-A0A2U3ECC0-F1
#
_cell.length_a   1.000
_cell.length_b   1.000
_cell.length_c   1.000
_cell.angle_alpha   90.00
_cell.angle_beta   90.00
_cell.angle_gamma   90.00
#
_symmetry.space_group_name_H-M   'P 1'
#
loop_
_entity.id
_entity.type
_entity.pdbx_description
1 polymer ?
#
loop_
_entity_poly.entity_id
_entity_poly.type
_entity_poly.pdbx_seq_one_letter_code
_entity_poly.pdbx_strand_id
1 'polypeptide(L)'
;MPSSLSKTRKQIAKKRNGEVNALHQKSRDSQRLHKAGVRDLRLQKLAEARGKREQPIVDRVAFFQEKLKEKDDKAVDVATAQEFVEEFIGQYDEEYDSLKKARRPGRPGSAREDLLKMKIAALRTEFKNGFVIPDIIKEENVKLLAEWEGSWARLTTLPWIKVSSEGNRPADQATAAYTLTQRLAETTRAGPSQNETMFSSGHIIPSSAVHLPPSISQPSSFHTAKMLSVRTFARSAPRAISRMTASTLRASAARPVALSRASPAFVGALRPSRAAFSSTAGRRAADGETDDELSAKLESEIQIEEDMKANEQQPASVKDFLDNSPFELIDTAGQEVVKLTRSFGDEKITVSFSIADITNYDPYSEDPALEDEDLAGDDAALQGSGKQGNSASARPEEQLEEDLDEDLDEETAAPINLSIVIEKPGKTAGALNIDATAQDGNIVVENMFFYEDAKVAKVESPEAAQRRADVYPGPPFGSLDEDLQVLMERFLEERGITQAMAVFVPDYVDVKEQREYLRWLSNVKGFVDA
;
A
#
# COMPACT_ATOMS: atom_id res chain seq x y z
N MET A 1 8.23 2.68 -31.57
CA MET A 1 9.37 1.72 -31.57
C MET A 1 8.86 0.29 -31.36
N PRO A 2 9.54 -0.76 -31.88
CA PRO A 2 9.20 -2.15 -31.56
C PRO A 2 9.52 -2.47 -30.08
N SER A 3 8.57 -3.13 -29.39
CA SER A 3 8.67 -3.48 -27.96
C SER A 3 9.85 -4.43 -27.65
N SER A 4 10.28 -4.50 -26.38
CA SER A 4 11.39 -5.37 -25.97
C SER A 4 11.09 -6.84 -26.27
N LEU A 5 9.85 -7.28 -26.04
CA LEU A 5 9.36 -8.62 -26.39
C LEU A 5 9.45 -8.86 -27.89
N SER A 6 9.06 -7.88 -28.73
CA SER A 6 9.11 -8.03 -30.19
C SER A 6 10.55 -8.15 -30.72
N LYS A 7 11.50 -7.37 -30.16
CA LYS A 7 12.93 -7.44 -30.47
C LYS A 7 13.50 -8.81 -30.06
N THR A 8 13.20 -9.26 -28.84
CA THR A 8 13.64 -10.55 -28.29
C THR A 8 13.09 -11.73 -29.10
N ARG A 9 11.79 -11.68 -29.45
CA ARG A 9 11.15 -12.69 -30.32
C ARG A 9 11.80 -12.75 -31.69
N LYS A 10 12.13 -11.61 -32.30
CA LYS A 10 12.82 -11.55 -33.60
C LYS A 10 14.24 -12.13 -33.54
N GLN A 11 14.97 -11.88 -32.46
CA GLN A 11 16.31 -12.46 -32.25
C GLN A 11 16.25 -13.99 -32.09
N ILE A 12 15.30 -14.50 -31.31
CA ILE A 12 15.11 -15.95 -31.12
C ILE A 12 14.67 -16.62 -32.42
N ALA A 13 13.73 -16.01 -33.16
CA ALA A 13 13.29 -16.50 -34.46
C ALA A 13 14.44 -16.58 -35.48
N LYS A 14 15.30 -15.56 -35.52
CA LYS A 14 16.50 -15.52 -36.39
C LYS A 14 17.50 -16.62 -36.04
N LYS A 15 17.70 -16.91 -34.75
CA LYS A 15 18.61 -17.97 -34.28
C LYS A 15 18.07 -19.38 -34.57
N ARG A 16 16.75 -19.56 -34.60
CA ARG A 16 16.09 -20.86 -34.75
C ARG A 16 15.50 -21.11 -36.14
N ASN A 17 15.82 -20.27 -37.12
CA ASN A 17 15.40 -20.41 -38.52
C ASN A 17 13.87 -20.55 -38.70
N GLY A 18 13.05 -19.93 -37.83
CA GLY A 18 11.58 -20.09 -37.88
C GLY A 18 10.82 -19.64 -36.63
N GLU A 19 9.57 -20.11 -36.51
CA GLU A 19 8.60 -19.67 -35.48
C GLU A 19 8.97 -20.05 -34.04
N VAL A 20 8.72 -19.10 -33.14
CA VAL A 20 8.98 -19.13 -31.69
C VAL A 20 7.83 -19.83 -30.94
N ASN A 21 7.25 -20.89 -31.51
CA ASN A 21 6.02 -21.50 -30.96
C ASN A 21 6.28 -22.74 -30.09
N ALA A 22 7.48 -23.32 -30.13
CA ALA A 22 7.88 -24.47 -29.32
C ALA A 22 9.15 -24.16 -28.52
N LEU A 23 8.97 -23.48 -27.38
CA LEU A 23 10.01 -23.33 -26.35
C LEU A 23 9.59 -24.12 -25.12
N HIS A 24 10.52 -24.93 -24.61
CA HIS A 24 10.37 -25.53 -23.29
C HIS A 24 10.28 -24.41 -22.25
N GLN A 25 9.37 -24.53 -21.28
CA GLN A 25 9.08 -23.50 -20.28
C GLN A 25 10.34 -23.04 -19.53
N LYS A 26 11.28 -23.96 -19.26
CA LYS A 26 12.57 -23.70 -18.57
C LYS A 26 13.76 -23.38 -19.50
N SER A 27 13.54 -23.11 -20.78
CA SER A 27 14.63 -22.75 -21.70
C SER A 27 15.20 -21.36 -21.39
N ARG A 28 16.49 -21.15 -21.65
CA ARG A 28 17.09 -19.80 -21.60
C ARG A 28 16.36 -18.80 -22.50
N ASP A 29 15.85 -19.26 -23.64
CA ASP A 29 15.13 -18.41 -24.59
C ASP A 29 13.67 -18.14 -24.11
N SER A 30 13.03 -19.04 -23.37
CA SER A 30 11.70 -18.76 -22.76
C SER A 30 11.81 -17.79 -21.59
N GLN A 31 12.84 -17.92 -20.74
CA GLN A 31 13.09 -16.97 -19.66
C GLN A 31 13.39 -15.57 -20.20
N ARG A 32 14.16 -15.46 -21.30
CA ARG A 32 14.40 -14.18 -21.99
C ARG A 32 13.11 -13.54 -22.51
N LEU A 33 12.22 -14.34 -23.12
CA LEU A 33 10.90 -13.84 -23.57
C LEU A 33 10.03 -13.40 -22.40
N HIS A 34 10.04 -14.15 -21.30
CA HIS A 34 9.29 -13.80 -20.10
C HIS A 34 9.77 -12.48 -19.50
N LYS A 35 11.08 -12.32 -19.27
CA LYS A 35 11.68 -11.06 -18.78
C LYS A 35 11.35 -9.88 -19.69
N ALA A 36 11.44 -10.06 -21.01
CA ALA A 36 11.08 -9.03 -21.98
C ALA A 36 9.58 -8.66 -21.93
N GLY A 37 8.71 -9.65 -21.73
CA GLY A 37 7.27 -9.43 -21.57
C GLY A 37 6.91 -8.70 -20.27
N VAL A 38 7.54 -9.06 -19.16
CA VAL A 38 7.38 -8.37 -17.86
C VAL A 38 7.83 -6.91 -17.98
N ARG A 39 8.96 -6.64 -18.64
CA ARG A 39 9.42 -5.26 -18.89
C ARG A 39 8.42 -4.46 -19.72
N ASP A 40 7.91 -5.03 -20.82
CA ASP A 40 6.92 -4.36 -21.66
C ASP A 40 5.63 -4.07 -20.88
N LEU A 41 5.15 -5.00 -20.05
CA LEU A 41 3.99 -4.79 -19.17
C LEU A 41 4.22 -3.69 -18.14
N ARG A 42 5.41 -3.63 -17.53
CA ARG A 42 5.78 -2.56 -16.58
C ARG A 42 5.78 -1.20 -17.28
N LEU A 43 6.39 -1.11 -18.46
CA LEU A 43 6.40 0.13 -19.27
C LEU A 43 4.99 0.55 -19.69
N GLN A 44 4.13 -0.41 -20.04
CA GLN A 44 2.74 -0.13 -20.36
C GLN A 44 1.99 0.45 -19.15
N LYS A 45 2.07 -0.19 -17.97
CA LYS A 45 1.44 0.32 -16.75
C LYS A 45 1.91 1.72 -16.38
N LEU A 46 3.21 1.98 -16.53
CA LEU A 46 3.80 3.29 -16.26
C LEU A 46 3.34 4.35 -17.27
N ALA A 47 3.21 3.99 -18.55
CA ALA A 47 2.64 4.88 -19.57
C ALA A 47 1.16 5.17 -19.30
N GLU A 48 0.38 4.18 -18.89
CA GLU A 48 -1.03 4.34 -18.51
C GLU A 48 -1.18 5.24 -17.27
N ALA A 49 -0.33 5.06 -16.25
CA ALA A 49 -0.32 5.91 -15.07
C ALA A 49 0.04 7.37 -15.40
N ARG A 50 1.05 7.58 -16.25
CA ARG A 50 1.38 8.92 -16.79
C ARG A 50 0.20 9.52 -17.54
N GLY A 51 -0.44 8.75 -18.41
CA GLY A 51 -1.65 9.16 -19.13
C GLY A 51 -2.76 9.63 -18.19
N LYS A 52 -3.07 8.86 -17.13
CA LYS A 52 -4.06 9.25 -16.11
C LYS A 52 -3.71 10.55 -15.40
N ARG A 53 -2.44 10.76 -15.05
CA ARG A 53 -1.95 11.99 -14.40
C ARG A 53 -2.01 13.21 -15.32
N GLU A 54 -1.79 13.00 -16.60
CA GLU A 54 -1.74 14.06 -17.62
C GLU A 54 -3.13 14.40 -18.19
N GLN A 55 -4.08 13.46 -18.13
CA GLN A 55 -5.43 13.58 -18.69
C GLN A 55 -6.17 14.85 -18.26
N PRO A 56 -6.15 15.31 -16.99
CA PRO A 56 -6.88 16.52 -16.59
C PRO A 56 -6.42 17.80 -17.32
N ILE A 57 -5.14 17.88 -17.71
CA ILE A 57 -4.63 19.00 -18.50
C ILE A 57 -5.14 18.87 -19.94
N VAL A 58 -5.07 17.66 -20.51
CA VAL A 58 -5.53 17.38 -21.87
C VAL A 58 -7.02 17.73 -21.98
N ASP A 59 -7.86 17.28 -21.05
CA ASP A 59 -9.30 17.56 -21.01
C ASP A 59 -9.56 19.06 -20.87
N ARG A 60 -8.79 19.76 -20.02
CA ARG A 60 -8.87 21.22 -19.86
C ARG A 60 -8.58 21.91 -21.19
N VAL A 61 -7.46 21.60 -21.83
CA VAL A 61 -7.07 22.22 -23.11
C VAL A 61 -8.07 21.91 -24.21
N ALA A 62 -8.57 20.67 -24.27
CA ALA A 62 -9.60 20.26 -25.22
C ALA A 62 -10.89 21.08 -25.08
N PHE A 63 -11.34 21.33 -23.84
CA PHE A 63 -12.49 22.18 -23.58
C PHE A 63 -12.30 23.61 -24.12
N PHE A 64 -11.16 24.24 -23.83
CA PHE A 64 -10.89 25.60 -24.35
C PHE A 64 -10.72 25.63 -25.87
N GLN A 65 -10.17 24.57 -26.46
CA GLN A 65 -10.09 24.45 -27.92
C GLN A 65 -11.48 24.33 -28.55
N GLU A 66 -12.40 23.56 -27.96
CA GLU A 66 -13.79 23.44 -28.43
C GLU A 66 -14.53 24.77 -28.33
N LYS A 67 -14.38 25.49 -27.21
CA LYS A 67 -14.97 26.82 -27.01
C LYS A 67 -14.45 27.86 -27.99
N LEU A 68 -13.19 27.76 -28.39
CA LEU A 68 -12.64 28.61 -29.44
C LEU A 68 -13.20 28.29 -30.82
N LYS A 69 -13.40 27.01 -31.14
CA LYS A 69 -14.05 26.58 -32.39
C LYS A 69 -15.47 27.13 -32.50
N GLU A 70 -16.23 27.17 -31.40
CA GLU A 70 -17.55 27.81 -31.33
C GLU A 70 -17.52 29.33 -31.62
N LYS A 71 -16.37 29.99 -31.41
CA LYS A 71 -16.13 31.43 -31.63
C LYS A 71 -15.31 31.73 -32.88
N ASP A 72 -15.25 30.81 -33.85
CA ASP A 72 -14.48 30.89 -35.10
C ASP A 72 -12.96 31.00 -34.92
N ASP A 73 -12.37 30.38 -33.88
CA ASP A 73 -10.92 30.39 -33.61
C ASP A 73 -10.30 31.81 -33.55
N LYS A 74 -11.08 32.78 -33.07
CA LYS A 74 -10.61 34.16 -32.89
C LYS A 74 -10.07 34.37 -31.48
N ALA A 75 -9.09 35.27 -31.37
CA ALA A 75 -8.60 35.75 -30.08
C ALA A 75 -9.72 36.35 -29.24
N VAL A 76 -9.70 36.02 -27.95
CA VAL A 76 -10.76 36.32 -27.00
C VAL A 76 -10.28 37.36 -25.98
N ASP A 77 -11.19 38.18 -25.45
CA ASP A 77 -10.86 39.12 -24.39
C ASP A 77 -10.80 38.45 -23.01
N VAL A 78 -10.24 39.13 -22.02
CA VAL A 78 -10.08 38.58 -20.67
C VAL A 78 -11.44 38.23 -20.04
N ALA A 79 -12.49 39.01 -20.33
CA ALA A 79 -13.83 38.79 -19.80
C ALA A 79 -14.43 37.47 -20.33
N THR A 80 -14.39 37.25 -21.65
CA THR A 80 -14.89 36.00 -22.23
C THR A 80 -14.01 34.81 -21.83
N ALA A 81 -12.70 34.99 -21.62
CA ALA A 81 -11.83 33.95 -21.07
C ALA A 81 -12.24 33.55 -19.63
N GLN A 82 -12.66 34.51 -18.80
CA GLN A 82 -13.21 34.23 -17.47
C GLN A 82 -14.54 33.46 -17.57
N GLU A 83 -15.43 33.83 -18.51
CA GLU A 83 -16.68 33.10 -18.75
C GLU A 83 -16.43 31.63 -19.11
N PHE A 84 -15.44 31.35 -19.97
CA PHE A 84 -15.06 29.97 -20.30
C PHE A 84 -14.53 29.18 -19.11
N VAL A 85 -13.77 29.83 -18.21
CA VAL A 85 -13.32 29.17 -16.97
C VAL A 85 -14.51 28.85 -16.07
N GLU A 86 -15.47 29.75 -15.94
CA GLU A 86 -16.68 29.50 -15.15
C GLU A 86 -17.52 28.36 -15.74
N GLU A 87 -17.65 28.28 -17.07
CA GLU A 87 -18.33 27.18 -17.75
C GLU A 87 -17.60 25.85 -17.56
N PHE A 88 -16.27 25.83 -17.62
CA PHE A 88 -15.46 24.64 -17.34
C PHE A 88 -15.65 24.12 -15.90
N ILE A 89 -15.79 25.03 -14.93
CA ILE A 89 -16.06 24.66 -13.54
C ILE A 89 -17.50 24.17 -13.38
N GLY A 90 -18.44 24.82 -14.08
CA GLY A 90 -19.88 24.53 -14.03
C GLY A 90 -20.28 23.16 -14.61
N GLN A 91 -19.46 22.54 -15.45
CA GLN A 91 -19.74 21.21 -16.02
C GLN A 91 -20.00 20.12 -14.96
N TYR A 92 -19.46 20.30 -13.75
CA TYR A 92 -19.63 19.36 -12.64
C TYR A 92 -20.84 19.67 -11.74
N ASP A 93 -21.42 20.86 -11.84
CA ASP A 93 -22.53 21.30 -10.97
C ASP A 93 -23.81 20.50 -11.24
N GLU A 94 -24.11 20.17 -12.51
CA GLU A 94 -25.30 19.37 -12.87
C GLU A 94 -25.23 17.94 -12.32
N GLU A 95 -24.06 17.30 -12.46
CA GLU A 95 -23.82 15.95 -11.94
C GLU A 95 -23.91 15.94 -10.41
N TYR A 96 -23.27 16.91 -9.75
CA TYR A 96 -23.31 17.06 -8.29
C TYR A 96 -24.75 17.25 -7.77
N ASP A 97 -25.53 18.12 -8.42
CA ASP A 97 -26.92 18.36 -8.04
C ASP A 97 -27.82 17.14 -8.26
N SER A 98 -27.55 16.34 -9.30
CA SER A 98 -28.28 15.10 -9.55
C SER A 98 -28.06 14.07 -8.43
N LEU A 99 -26.82 13.88 -7.98
CA LEU A 99 -26.46 12.98 -6.88
C LEU A 99 -27.05 13.45 -5.55
N LYS A 100 -26.97 14.76 -5.30
CA LYS A 100 -27.56 15.37 -4.11
C LYS A 100 -29.08 15.25 -4.05
N LYS A 101 -29.78 15.38 -5.18
CA LYS A 101 -31.24 15.18 -5.29
C LYS A 101 -31.64 13.71 -5.15
N ALA A 102 -30.84 12.78 -5.68
CA ALA A 102 -31.06 11.36 -5.52
C ALA A 102 -30.90 10.90 -4.05
N ARG A 103 -30.11 11.63 -3.26
CA ARG A 103 -29.89 11.35 -1.85
C ARG A 103 -31.10 11.74 -0.99
N ARG A 104 -31.46 10.85 -0.07
CA ARG A 104 -32.45 11.15 0.99
C ARG A 104 -31.85 12.14 2.00
N PRO A 105 -32.61 13.15 2.44
CA PRO A 105 -32.11 14.14 3.39
C PRO A 105 -31.63 13.45 4.68
N GLY A 106 -30.42 13.81 5.14
CA GLY A 106 -29.81 13.29 6.38
C GLY A 106 -28.84 12.11 6.23
N ARG A 107 -28.70 11.49 5.04
CA ARG A 107 -27.65 10.48 4.77
C ARG A 107 -26.32 11.17 4.42
N PRO A 108 -25.13 10.63 4.80
CA PRO A 108 -23.85 11.11 4.24
C PRO A 108 -23.82 11.03 2.70
N GLY A 109 -22.96 11.84 2.08
CA GLY A 109 -22.76 11.82 0.63
C GLY A 109 -22.24 10.46 0.16
N SER A 110 -22.43 10.14 -1.12
CA SER A 110 -21.69 9.03 -1.74
C SER A 110 -20.25 9.47 -2.00
N ALA A 111 -19.32 8.51 -2.14
CA ALA A 111 -17.93 8.82 -2.49
C ALA A 111 -17.84 9.72 -3.73
N ARG A 112 -18.66 9.46 -4.76
CA ARG A 112 -18.75 10.29 -5.96
C ARG A 112 -19.29 11.70 -5.70
N GLU A 113 -20.29 11.87 -4.82
CA GLU A 113 -20.79 13.19 -4.41
C GLU A 113 -19.69 13.99 -3.70
N ASP A 114 -18.94 13.35 -2.81
CA ASP A 114 -17.88 13.99 -2.03
C ASP A 114 -16.66 14.34 -2.92
N LEU A 115 -16.26 13.46 -3.84
CA LEU A 115 -15.19 13.73 -4.82
C LEU A 115 -15.54 14.90 -5.74
N LEU A 116 -16.76 14.95 -6.27
CA LEU A 116 -17.22 16.07 -7.11
C LEU A 116 -17.23 17.38 -6.33
N LYS A 117 -17.70 17.36 -5.07
CA LYS A 117 -17.68 18.53 -4.19
C LYS A 117 -16.26 19.04 -3.96
N MET A 118 -15.31 18.15 -3.69
CA MET A 118 -13.90 18.51 -3.51
C MET A 118 -13.30 19.07 -4.79
N LYS A 119 -13.59 18.46 -5.95
CA LYS A 119 -13.14 18.92 -7.27
C LYS A 119 -13.65 20.33 -7.60
N ILE A 120 -14.95 20.58 -7.41
CA ILE A 120 -15.56 21.90 -7.64
C ILE A 120 -14.92 22.96 -6.71
N ALA A 121 -14.73 22.62 -5.42
CA ALA A 121 -14.11 23.53 -4.46
C ALA A 121 -12.64 23.86 -4.82
N ALA A 122 -11.88 22.85 -5.25
CA ALA A 122 -10.50 23.03 -5.70
C ALA A 122 -10.41 23.92 -6.93
N LEU A 123 -11.23 23.68 -7.95
CA LEU A 123 -11.25 24.48 -9.18
C LEU A 123 -11.67 25.94 -8.92
N ARG A 124 -12.68 26.17 -8.06
CA ARG A 124 -13.08 27.54 -7.68
C ARG A 124 -11.98 28.26 -6.90
N THR A 125 -11.20 27.54 -6.09
CA THR A 125 -10.06 28.10 -5.38
C THR A 125 -8.90 28.40 -6.33
N GLU A 126 -8.66 27.53 -7.31
CA GLU A 126 -7.69 27.75 -8.39
C GLU A 126 -8.06 29.01 -9.19
N PHE A 127 -9.34 29.20 -9.52
CA PHE A 127 -9.80 30.38 -10.25
C PHE A 127 -9.57 31.69 -9.49
N LYS A 128 -9.78 31.70 -8.17
CA LYS A 128 -9.45 32.87 -7.33
C LYS A 128 -7.95 33.18 -7.34
N ASN A 129 -7.11 32.14 -7.31
CA ASN A 129 -5.65 32.27 -7.24
C ASN A 129 -4.98 32.48 -8.60
N GLY A 130 -5.70 32.27 -9.70
CA GLY A 130 -5.21 32.30 -11.08
C GLY A 130 -5.23 30.92 -11.73
N PHE A 131 -6.30 30.65 -12.48
CA PHE A 131 -6.53 29.43 -13.24
C PHE A 131 -5.61 29.36 -14.45
N VAL A 132 -4.85 28.27 -14.58
CA VAL A 132 -3.89 28.12 -15.68
C VAL A 132 -4.59 27.56 -16.91
N ILE A 133 -4.52 28.32 -18.02
CA ILE A 133 -5.09 27.94 -19.32
C ILE A 133 -4.10 28.26 -20.45
N PRO A 134 -4.24 27.63 -21.63
CA PRO A 134 -3.53 28.07 -22.83
C PRO A 134 -3.84 29.54 -23.13
N ASP A 135 -2.87 30.26 -23.71
CA ASP A 135 -3.09 31.66 -24.08
C ASP A 135 -4.07 31.77 -25.25
N ILE A 136 -5.33 32.10 -24.93
CA ILE A 136 -6.41 32.33 -25.89
C ILE A 136 -6.62 33.82 -26.23
N ILE A 137 -5.76 34.70 -25.71
CA ILE A 137 -5.90 36.16 -25.85
C ILE A 137 -5.11 36.69 -27.04
N LYS A 138 -4.02 36.01 -27.40
CA LYS A 138 -3.21 36.34 -28.57
C LYS A 138 -3.59 35.47 -29.76
N GLU A 139 -3.79 36.11 -30.90
CA GLU A 139 -4.20 35.43 -32.15
C GLU A 139 -3.18 34.38 -32.62
N GLU A 140 -1.88 34.64 -32.44
CA GLU A 140 -0.81 33.70 -32.79
C GLU A 140 -0.92 32.39 -32.00
N ASN A 141 -1.30 32.49 -30.72
CA ASN A 141 -1.36 31.37 -29.79
C ASN A 141 -2.63 30.54 -29.99
N VAL A 142 -3.73 31.20 -30.39
CA VAL A 142 -4.98 30.53 -30.77
C VAL A 142 -4.77 29.63 -31.99
N LYS A 143 -3.96 30.04 -32.98
CA LYS A 143 -3.63 29.18 -34.14
C LYS A 143 -2.86 27.93 -33.72
N LEU A 144 -1.88 28.07 -32.83
CA LEU A 144 -1.14 26.93 -32.27
C LEU A 144 -2.06 25.96 -31.50
N LEU A 145 -3.01 26.50 -30.73
CA LEU A 145 -4.00 25.70 -30.02
C LEU A 145 -5.00 25.03 -30.97
N ALA A 146 -5.41 25.68 -32.07
CA ALA A 146 -6.30 25.10 -33.07
C ALA A 146 -5.67 23.89 -33.78
N GLU A 147 -4.36 23.89 -33.98
CA GLU A 147 -3.58 22.78 -34.58
C GLU A 147 -3.24 21.66 -33.59
N TRP A 148 -3.58 21.82 -32.30
CA TRP A 148 -3.30 20.80 -31.30
C TRP A 148 -4.21 19.58 -31.46
N GLU A 149 -3.60 18.40 -31.58
CA GLU A 149 -4.26 17.12 -31.91
C GLU A 149 -4.56 16.23 -30.69
N GLY A 150 -4.44 16.77 -29.47
CA GLY A 150 -4.61 15.99 -28.23
C GLY A 150 -3.31 15.38 -27.67
N SER A 151 -2.17 15.57 -28.34
CA SER A 151 -0.88 15.05 -27.90
C SER A 151 -0.27 15.88 -26.76
N TRP A 152 0.10 15.24 -25.66
CA TRP A 152 0.74 15.90 -24.52
C TRP A 152 2.08 16.55 -24.89
N ALA A 153 2.87 15.91 -25.75
CA ALA A 153 4.17 16.43 -26.19
C ALA A 153 4.06 17.81 -26.85
N ARG A 154 2.92 18.11 -27.50
CA ARG A 154 2.69 19.43 -28.12
C ARG A 154 2.19 20.48 -27.13
N LEU A 155 1.67 20.09 -25.96
CA LEU A 155 1.23 21.03 -24.92
C LEU A 155 2.38 21.85 -24.34
N THR A 156 3.59 21.27 -24.30
CA THR A 156 4.80 21.97 -23.81
C THR A 156 5.19 23.16 -24.68
N THR A 157 4.81 23.13 -25.96
CA THR A 157 5.08 24.21 -26.92
C THR A 157 4.06 25.34 -26.87
N LEU A 158 2.91 25.12 -26.22
CA LEU A 158 1.88 26.13 -26.09
C LEU A 158 2.25 27.17 -25.02
N PRO A 159 1.94 28.45 -25.25
CA PRO A 159 2.06 29.48 -24.23
C PRO A 159 0.88 29.42 -23.24
N TRP A 160 1.16 29.74 -21.98
CA TRP A 160 0.21 29.61 -20.87
C TRP A 160 -0.03 30.95 -20.19
N ILE A 161 -1.27 31.17 -19.74
CA ILE A 161 -1.68 32.35 -18.96
C ILE A 161 -2.42 31.91 -17.69
N LYS A 162 -2.35 32.74 -16.66
CA LYS A 162 -3.17 32.62 -15.45
C LYS A 162 -4.32 33.61 -15.54
N VAL A 163 -5.54 33.12 -15.48
CA VAL A 163 -6.78 33.92 -15.48
C VAL A 163 -7.42 33.85 -14.10
N SER A 164 -7.68 35.00 -13.51
CA SER A 164 -8.35 35.14 -12.21
C SER A 164 -9.53 36.08 -12.34
N SER A 165 -10.36 36.19 -11.31
CA SER A 165 -11.46 37.19 -11.26
C SER A 165 -10.97 38.64 -11.37
N GLU A 166 -9.71 38.93 -11.03
CA GLU A 166 -9.12 40.28 -11.07
C GLU A 166 -8.43 40.62 -12.39
N GLY A 167 -8.29 39.65 -13.30
CA GLY A 167 -7.63 39.81 -14.60
C GLY A 167 -6.68 38.65 -14.92
N ASN A 168 -5.77 38.87 -15.88
CA ASN A 168 -4.83 37.87 -16.36
C ASN A 168 -3.35 38.24 -16.09
N ARG A 169 -2.50 37.23 -15.98
CA ARG A 169 -1.03 37.38 -15.90
C ARG A 169 -0.34 36.28 -16.71
N PRO A 170 0.86 36.51 -17.28
CA PRO A 170 1.64 35.45 -17.91
C PRO A 170 1.93 34.33 -16.91
N ALA A 171 1.81 33.08 -17.33
CA ALA A 171 2.24 31.93 -16.53
C ALA A 171 3.64 31.50 -16.99
N ASP A 172 4.54 31.25 -16.04
CA ASP A 172 5.83 30.64 -16.37
C ASP A 172 5.60 29.17 -16.76
N GLN A 173 6.19 28.72 -17.87
CA GLN A 173 5.97 27.37 -18.43
C GLN A 173 6.27 26.28 -17.39
N ALA A 174 7.28 26.51 -16.54
CA ALA A 174 7.63 25.62 -15.43
C ALA A 174 6.54 25.54 -14.35
N THR A 175 5.86 26.65 -14.04
CA THR A 175 4.75 26.65 -13.06
C THR A 175 3.48 25.99 -13.59
N ALA A 176 3.25 26.00 -14.91
CA ALA A 176 2.07 25.37 -15.52
C ALA A 176 2.12 23.83 -15.45
N ALA A 177 3.30 23.23 -15.63
CA ALA A 177 3.51 21.78 -15.49
C ALA A 177 3.56 21.31 -14.02
N TYR A 178 4.11 22.15 -13.12
CA TYR A 178 4.37 21.79 -11.71
C TYR A 178 3.16 22.05 -10.77
N THR A 179 2.39 23.12 -10.98
CA THR A 179 1.26 23.45 -10.08
C THR A 179 0.06 22.52 -10.22
N LEU A 180 -0.06 21.78 -11.32
CA LEU A 180 -1.21 20.91 -11.60
C LEU A 180 -1.01 19.45 -11.17
N THR A 181 0.22 18.95 -11.22
CA THR A 181 0.59 17.62 -10.72
C THR A 181 0.60 17.54 -9.20
N GLN A 182 0.88 18.65 -8.49
CA GLN A 182 0.93 18.68 -7.02
C GLN A 182 -0.43 18.89 -6.34
N ARG A 183 -1.32 19.76 -6.85
CA ARG A 183 -2.58 20.10 -6.15
C ARG A 183 -3.66 19.03 -6.21
N LEU A 184 -3.61 18.14 -7.20
CA LEU A 184 -4.45 16.95 -7.25
C LEU A 184 -3.99 15.88 -6.24
N ALA A 185 -2.69 15.82 -5.93
CA ALA A 185 -2.12 14.94 -4.91
C ALA A 185 -2.30 15.46 -3.47
N GLU A 186 -2.39 16.79 -3.28
CA GLU A 186 -2.61 17.41 -1.96
C GLU A 186 -4.07 17.36 -1.50
N THR A 187 -5.02 17.39 -2.43
CA THR A 187 -6.47 17.40 -2.11
C THR A 187 -6.95 16.04 -1.59
N THR A 188 -6.25 14.94 -1.88
CA THR A 188 -6.52 13.59 -1.35
C THR A 188 -5.85 13.31 0.00
N ARG A 189 -4.89 14.14 0.45
CA ARG A 189 -4.26 14.02 1.79
C ARG A 189 -5.02 14.75 2.90
N ALA A 190 -5.87 15.71 2.57
CA ALA A 190 -6.60 16.50 3.56
C ALA A 190 -7.93 15.83 3.97
N GLY A 191 -7.86 14.94 4.97
CA GLY A 191 -9.04 14.47 5.71
C GLY A 191 -9.77 15.62 6.43
N PRO A 192 -11.06 15.44 6.80
CA PRO A 192 -11.90 16.53 7.27
C PRO A 192 -11.49 17.00 8.67
N SER A 193 -10.88 18.18 8.74
CA SER A 193 -10.73 18.96 9.97
C SER A 193 -12.12 19.34 10.52
N GLN A 194 -12.56 18.65 11.57
CA GLN A 194 -13.67 19.11 12.40
C GLN A 194 -13.20 20.28 13.27
N ASN A 195 -13.95 21.38 13.13
CA ASN A 195 -14.17 22.49 14.07
C ASN A 195 -13.82 23.84 13.45
N GLU A 196 -14.85 24.56 13.01
CA GLU A 196 -15.04 25.91 13.53
C GLU A 196 -16.51 26.31 13.42
N THR A 197 -17.11 26.46 14.58
CA THR A 197 -18.47 26.91 14.79
C THR A 197 -18.53 28.42 14.65
N MET A 198 -19.64 28.88 14.06
CA MET A 198 -20.05 30.28 14.02
C MET A 198 -19.85 30.98 15.37
N PHE A 199 -19.29 32.18 15.40
CA PHE A 199 -19.92 33.29 16.13
C PHE A 199 -19.54 34.65 15.56
N SER A 200 -20.58 35.46 15.42
CA SER A 200 -20.64 36.79 14.84
C SER A 200 -20.14 37.88 15.79
N SER A 201 -19.43 38.85 15.22
CA SER A 201 -19.44 40.30 15.49
C SER A 201 -19.56 40.84 16.92
N GLY A 202 -18.61 41.70 17.32
CA GLY A 202 -18.95 42.86 18.15
C GLY A 202 -17.90 43.43 19.11
N HIS A 203 -17.25 44.52 18.66
CA HIS A 203 -16.99 45.75 19.41
C HIS A 203 -15.85 45.87 20.44
N ILE A 204 -15.41 47.12 20.55
CA ILE A 204 -14.14 47.68 21.03
C ILE A 204 -14.31 48.24 22.46
N ILE A 205 -13.21 48.23 23.26
CA ILE A 205 -12.68 49.27 24.20
C ILE A 205 -12.13 48.64 25.53
N PRO A 206 -10.97 49.09 26.07
CA PRO A 206 -10.21 48.40 27.14
C PRO A 206 -10.26 49.12 28.51
N SER A 207 -9.92 48.42 29.62
CA SER A 207 -9.23 48.97 30.80
C SER A 207 -9.01 47.98 31.96
N SER A 208 -7.76 47.95 32.44
CA SER A 208 -7.30 48.05 33.83
C SER A 208 -7.84 47.14 34.95
N ALA A 209 -6.94 46.24 35.38
CA ALA A 209 -6.29 46.22 36.71
C ALA A 209 -6.97 45.63 37.96
N VAL A 210 -6.09 44.97 38.74
CA VAL A 210 -6.02 44.81 40.21
C VAL A 210 -6.62 43.55 40.86
N HIS A 211 -5.70 42.86 41.56
CA HIS A 211 -5.79 42.22 42.88
C HIS A 211 -5.72 40.68 43.02
N LEU A 212 -4.75 40.32 43.85
CA LEU A 212 -4.30 39.02 44.36
C LEU A 212 -5.11 38.66 45.65
N PRO A 213 -4.87 37.51 46.33
CA PRO A 213 -5.86 36.53 46.80
C PRO A 213 -6.02 36.67 48.35
N PRO A 214 -6.26 35.67 49.27
CA PRO A 214 -5.73 34.29 49.31
C PRO A 214 -6.61 33.20 50.01
N SER A 215 -6.06 31.96 50.06
CA SER A 215 -6.05 30.99 51.19
C SER A 215 -7.36 30.42 51.77
N ILE A 216 -7.41 29.08 51.93
CA ILE A 216 -7.44 28.39 53.26
C ILE A 216 -7.78 26.87 53.13
N SER A 217 -6.82 26.07 53.64
CA SER A 217 -6.90 24.81 54.41
C SER A 217 -7.58 23.52 53.91
N GLN A 218 -6.76 22.45 53.87
CA GLN A 218 -7.12 21.08 54.27
C GLN A 218 -7.35 20.97 55.80
N PRO A 219 -7.97 19.89 56.32
CA PRO A 219 -7.23 18.68 56.78
C PRO A 219 -7.96 17.34 56.40
N SER A 220 -7.31 16.19 56.17
CA SER A 220 -6.75 15.21 57.14
C SER A 220 -7.80 14.71 58.18
N SER A 221 -8.06 13.44 58.52
CA SER A 221 -7.41 12.13 58.36
C SER A 221 -8.30 11.00 58.97
N PHE A 222 -7.94 9.74 58.72
CA PHE A 222 -8.02 8.53 59.59
C PHE A 222 -9.19 7.48 59.53
N HIS A 223 -8.77 6.25 59.17
CA HIS A 223 -8.91 4.96 59.89
C HIS A 223 -10.21 4.11 59.84
N THR A 224 -10.14 2.89 59.25
CA THR A 224 -10.01 1.57 59.96
C THR A 224 -10.62 0.41 59.15
N ALA A 225 -9.96 -0.74 59.25
CA ALA A 225 -10.15 -2.02 58.57
C ALA A 225 -11.24 -2.97 59.12
N LYS A 226 -11.55 -4.02 58.32
CA LYS A 226 -11.97 -5.43 58.60
C LYS A 226 -13.15 -5.85 57.69
N MET A 227 -13.37 -7.10 57.26
CA MET A 227 -12.62 -8.37 57.13
C MET A 227 -13.55 -9.32 56.33
N LEU A 228 -12.97 -10.21 55.50
CA LEU A 228 -13.37 -11.60 55.19
C LEU A 228 -14.83 -11.96 54.77
N SER A 229 -14.97 -12.60 53.60
CA SER A 229 -15.63 -13.92 53.52
C SER A 229 -15.21 -14.71 52.27
N VAL A 230 -15.05 -16.01 52.45
CA VAL A 230 -14.49 -17.05 51.57
C VAL A 230 -15.61 -17.99 51.11
N ARG A 231 -15.53 -18.54 49.88
CA ARG A 231 -15.92 -19.93 49.43
C ARG A 231 -16.31 -19.92 47.93
N THR A 232 -15.47 -20.40 47.00
CA THR A 232 -15.16 -21.78 46.53
C THR A 232 -16.06 -22.34 45.40
N PHE A 233 -15.42 -22.59 44.24
CA PHE A 233 -15.51 -23.68 43.25
C PHE A 233 -16.85 -24.44 42.97
N ALA A 234 -17.25 -24.56 41.69
CA ALA A 234 -16.96 -25.72 40.81
C ALA A 234 -17.96 -25.91 39.64
N ARG A 235 -17.39 -26.11 38.43
CA ARG A 235 -17.72 -27.05 37.32
C ARG A 235 -19.19 -27.38 36.96
N SER A 236 -19.54 -27.24 35.68
CA SER A 236 -19.75 -28.35 34.71
C SER A 236 -20.65 -27.97 33.51
N ALA A 237 -20.37 -28.58 32.35
CA ALA A 237 -20.99 -28.35 31.04
C ALA A 237 -22.23 -29.26 30.78
N PRO A 238 -22.65 -29.52 29.52
CA PRO A 238 -23.75 -28.88 28.80
C PRO A 238 -24.97 -29.81 28.61
N ARG A 239 -26.12 -29.29 28.16
CA ARG A 239 -27.20 -30.13 27.60
C ARG A 239 -27.87 -29.51 26.37
N ALA A 240 -27.99 -30.37 25.37
CA ALA A 240 -28.67 -30.23 24.10
C ALA A 240 -30.20 -30.04 24.23
N ILE A 241 -30.82 -29.45 23.22
CA ILE A 241 -32.27 -29.48 23.00
C ILE A 241 -32.54 -29.97 21.58
N SER A 242 -33.15 -31.16 21.49
CA SER A 242 -33.82 -31.68 20.29
C SER A 242 -35.17 -30.97 20.10
N ARG A 243 -35.53 -30.68 18.85
CA ARG A 243 -36.87 -30.22 18.46
C ARG A 243 -37.50 -31.30 17.58
N MET A 244 -38.57 -31.93 18.07
CA MET A 244 -39.44 -32.81 17.28
C MET A 244 -40.77 -32.11 17.04
N THR A 245 -41.27 -32.15 15.80
CA THR A 245 -42.63 -31.78 15.42
C THR A 245 -43.50 -33.02 15.36
N ALA A 246 -44.68 -32.94 15.98
CA ALA A 246 -45.72 -33.94 15.94
C ALA A 246 -46.75 -33.61 14.85
N SER A 247 -47.26 -34.64 14.16
CA SER A 247 -48.66 -34.64 13.74
C SER A 247 -49.18 -36.07 13.72
N THR A 248 -50.32 -36.23 14.39
CA THR A 248 -51.13 -37.42 14.59
C THR A 248 -52.20 -37.53 13.51
N LEU A 249 -52.56 -38.74 13.06
CA LEU A 249 -53.97 -39.15 12.86
C LEU A 249 -54.15 -40.69 13.00
N ARG A 250 -54.96 -41.06 14.00
CA ARG A 250 -56.04 -42.09 14.11
C ARG A 250 -56.14 -43.19 13.03
N ALA A 251 -56.65 -44.41 13.23
CA ALA A 251 -57.11 -45.28 14.35
C ALA A 251 -57.68 -46.58 13.69
N SER A 252 -58.00 -47.61 14.51
CA SER A 252 -58.83 -48.83 14.27
C SER A 252 -58.04 -50.14 14.03
N ALA A 253 -57.93 -51.07 15.01
CA ALA A 253 -58.88 -52.15 15.41
C ALA A 253 -58.92 -53.31 14.37
N ALA A 254 -58.88 -54.63 14.64
CA ALA A 254 -58.77 -55.49 15.82
C ALA A 254 -58.39 -56.94 15.37
N ARG A 255 -57.67 -57.71 16.24
CA ARG A 255 -57.71 -59.18 16.58
C ARG A 255 -58.16 -60.28 15.55
N PRO A 256 -57.92 -61.61 15.79
CA PRO A 256 -56.67 -62.37 16.09
C PRO A 256 -56.64 -63.84 15.47
N VAL A 257 -55.62 -64.66 15.83
CA VAL A 257 -55.60 -66.18 15.86
C VAL A 257 -55.57 -66.93 14.50
N ALA A 258 -54.95 -68.10 14.26
CA ALA A 258 -53.85 -68.94 14.81
C ALA A 258 -53.71 -70.19 13.89
N LEU A 259 -52.78 -71.10 14.25
CA LEU A 259 -52.60 -72.51 13.82
C LEU A 259 -51.69 -72.71 12.59
N SER A 260 -50.75 -73.66 12.53
CA SER A 260 -50.30 -74.71 13.48
C SER A 260 -49.09 -75.49 12.90
N ARG A 261 -48.33 -76.15 13.79
CA ARG A 261 -47.56 -77.42 13.57
C ARG A 261 -46.28 -77.31 12.70
N ALA A 262 -45.13 -77.92 13.00
CA ALA A 262 -44.78 -79.08 13.83
C ALA A 262 -43.29 -79.02 14.28
N SER A 263 -42.94 -79.77 15.33
CA SER A 263 -41.56 -80.18 15.70
C SER A 263 -41.36 -81.68 15.31
N PRO A 264 -40.21 -82.36 15.55
CA PRO A 264 -38.89 -81.94 16.03
C PRO A 264 -37.67 -82.57 15.30
N ALA A 265 -36.48 -82.19 15.78
CA ALA A 265 -35.23 -82.98 15.90
C ALA A 265 -34.44 -83.36 14.63
N PHE A 266 -33.26 -82.77 14.47
CA PHE A 266 -31.99 -83.51 14.54
C PHE A 266 -30.85 -82.57 14.97
N VAL A 267 -30.04 -83.07 15.89
CA VAL A 267 -28.87 -82.40 16.48
C VAL A 267 -27.74 -82.40 15.47
N GLY A 268 -27.15 -81.23 15.20
CA GLY A 268 -26.03 -81.08 14.28
C GLY A 268 -25.21 -79.83 14.56
N ALA A 269 -24.13 -80.04 15.34
CA ALA A 269 -22.91 -79.25 15.45
C ALA A 269 -22.98 -77.71 15.36
N LEU A 270 -22.64 -77.08 16.48
CA LEU A 270 -22.19 -75.70 16.61
C LEU A 270 -21.06 -75.37 15.62
N ARG A 271 -21.32 -74.47 14.68
CA ARG A 271 -20.34 -73.54 14.12
C ARG A 271 -21.02 -72.18 13.95
N PRO A 272 -20.76 -71.17 14.80
CA PRO A 272 -21.05 -69.81 14.38
C PRO A 272 -20.13 -69.50 13.20
N SER A 273 -20.71 -69.21 12.03
CA SER A 273 -20.02 -68.49 10.98
C SER A 273 -19.42 -67.25 11.62
N ARG A 274 -18.10 -67.25 11.82
CA ARG A 274 -17.37 -66.03 12.07
C ARG A 274 -17.67 -65.15 10.86
N ALA A 275 -18.43 -64.08 11.08
CA ALA A 275 -18.37 -62.94 10.19
C ALA A 275 -16.88 -62.58 10.14
N ALA A 276 -16.26 -62.79 8.98
CA ALA A 276 -14.98 -62.17 8.71
C ALA A 276 -15.26 -60.67 8.78
N PHE A 277 -14.99 -60.06 9.93
CA PHE A 277 -14.61 -58.67 9.97
C PHE A 277 -13.34 -58.61 9.15
N SER A 278 -13.54 -58.46 7.83
CA SER A 278 -12.53 -57.96 6.92
C SER A 278 -12.09 -56.67 7.58
N SER A 279 -10.88 -56.68 8.13
CA SER A 279 -10.14 -55.47 8.35
C SER A 279 -10.11 -54.81 6.98
N THR A 280 -10.99 -53.83 6.77
CA THR A 280 -10.69 -52.72 5.90
C THR A 280 -9.33 -52.25 6.36
N ALA A 281 -8.28 -52.74 5.69
CA ALA A 281 -7.01 -52.05 5.59
C ALA A 281 -7.42 -50.61 5.35
N GLY A 282 -7.05 -49.75 6.30
CA GLY A 282 -7.47 -48.37 6.31
C GLY A 282 -7.32 -47.87 4.89
N ARG A 283 -8.45 -47.54 4.27
CA ARG A 283 -8.43 -46.53 3.23
C ARG A 283 -7.93 -45.32 4.02
N ARG A 284 -6.60 -45.13 4.06
CA ARG A 284 -6.08 -43.77 3.95
C ARG A 284 -6.92 -43.18 2.84
N ALA A 285 -7.62 -42.09 3.13
CA ALA A 285 -8.17 -41.29 2.06
C ALA A 285 -7.06 -41.22 1.00
N ALA A 286 -7.38 -41.56 -0.24
CA ALA A 286 -6.40 -41.42 -1.31
C ALA A 286 -5.82 -40.01 -1.14
N ASP A 287 -4.49 -39.90 -1.04
CA ASP A 287 -3.80 -38.63 -1.12
C ASP A 287 -4.45 -37.87 -2.28
N GLY A 288 -4.76 -36.58 -2.07
CA GLY A 288 -5.43 -35.81 -3.09
C GLY A 288 -4.66 -35.95 -4.39
N GLU A 289 -5.34 -36.11 -5.53
CA GLU A 289 -4.69 -36.16 -6.85
C GLU A 289 -3.76 -34.95 -7.07
N THR A 290 -4.00 -33.87 -6.34
CA THR A 290 -3.23 -32.63 -6.31
C THR A 290 -1.97 -32.65 -5.46
N ASP A 291 -1.83 -33.56 -4.50
CA ASP A 291 -0.78 -33.50 -3.48
C ASP A 291 0.58 -33.88 -4.08
N ASP A 292 0.59 -34.91 -4.95
CA ASP A 292 1.78 -35.32 -5.73
C ASP A 292 2.22 -34.22 -6.71
N GLU A 293 1.26 -33.57 -7.39
CA GLU A 293 1.55 -32.48 -8.32
C GLU A 293 2.10 -31.25 -7.60
N LEU A 294 1.50 -30.89 -6.46
CA LEU A 294 1.90 -29.76 -5.64
C LEU A 294 3.27 -30.01 -5.00
N SER A 295 3.52 -31.21 -4.46
CA SER A 295 4.82 -31.59 -3.90
C SER A 295 5.93 -31.53 -4.95
N ALA A 296 5.68 -32.06 -6.16
CA ALA A 296 6.64 -31.99 -7.27
C ALA A 296 6.93 -30.55 -7.71
N LYS A 297 5.93 -29.65 -7.64
CA LYS A 297 6.12 -28.22 -7.91
C LYS A 297 6.95 -27.55 -6.83
N LEU A 298 6.61 -27.75 -5.57
CA LEU A 298 7.34 -27.19 -4.43
C LEU A 298 8.81 -27.64 -4.43
N GLU A 299 9.08 -28.93 -4.67
CA GLU A 299 10.44 -29.45 -4.84
C GLU A 299 11.17 -28.76 -5.99
N SER A 300 10.48 -28.52 -7.11
CA SER A 300 11.09 -27.85 -8.26
C SER A 300 11.39 -26.37 -8.01
N GLU A 301 10.58 -25.67 -7.20
CA GLU A 301 10.86 -24.30 -6.78
C GLU A 301 12.02 -24.28 -5.78
N ILE A 302 12.04 -25.15 -4.77
CA ILE A 302 13.16 -25.28 -3.82
C ILE A 302 14.49 -25.49 -4.56
N GLN A 303 14.52 -26.39 -5.54
CA GLN A 303 15.74 -26.64 -6.33
C GLN A 303 16.18 -25.41 -7.14
N ILE A 304 15.23 -24.67 -7.72
CA ILE A 304 15.54 -23.44 -8.48
C ILE A 304 16.18 -22.42 -7.54
N GLU A 305 15.58 -22.19 -6.38
CA GLU A 305 16.06 -21.23 -5.40
C GLU A 305 17.41 -21.64 -4.77
N GLU A 306 17.65 -22.93 -4.56
CA GLU A 306 18.94 -23.46 -4.12
C GLU A 306 20.03 -23.30 -5.18
N ASP A 307 19.72 -23.59 -6.45
CA ASP A 307 20.64 -23.41 -7.58
C ASP A 307 20.97 -21.93 -7.80
N MET A 308 20.02 -21.03 -7.56
CA MET A 308 20.22 -19.57 -7.60
C MET A 308 21.13 -19.11 -6.45
N LYS A 309 20.81 -19.51 -5.21
CA LYS A 309 21.62 -19.23 -4.03
C LYS A 309 23.06 -19.73 -4.14
N ALA A 310 23.28 -20.87 -4.80
CA ALA A 310 24.62 -21.40 -5.01
C ALA A 310 25.47 -20.57 -6.00
N ASN A 311 24.81 -19.82 -6.88
CA ASN A 311 25.45 -18.95 -7.88
C ASN A 311 25.51 -17.48 -7.46
N GLU A 312 24.74 -17.07 -6.46
CA GLU A 312 24.75 -15.71 -5.91
C GLU A 312 25.77 -15.59 -4.77
N GLN A 313 26.75 -14.71 -4.97
CA GLN A 313 27.64 -14.31 -3.88
C GLN A 313 26.85 -13.39 -2.96
N GLN A 314 26.83 -13.71 -1.65
CA GLN A 314 26.29 -12.80 -0.65
C GLN A 314 26.89 -11.40 -0.83
N PRO A 315 26.10 -10.33 -0.67
CA PRO A 315 26.60 -8.97 -0.79
C PRO A 315 27.83 -8.78 0.09
N ALA A 316 28.91 -8.20 -0.47
CA ALA A 316 30.14 -7.97 0.27
C ALA A 316 29.92 -7.08 1.51
N SER A 317 28.97 -6.15 1.39
CA SER A 317 28.47 -5.26 2.46
C SER A 317 28.03 -6.00 3.73
N VAL A 318 27.30 -7.11 3.59
CA VAL A 318 26.79 -7.89 4.74
C VAL A 318 27.95 -8.47 5.54
N LYS A 319 28.93 -9.05 4.84
CA LYS A 319 30.11 -9.63 5.47
C LYS A 319 31.00 -8.55 6.07
N ASP A 320 31.27 -7.49 5.32
CA ASP A 320 32.12 -6.39 5.75
C ASP A 320 31.53 -5.67 6.97
N PHE A 321 30.20 -5.50 7.02
CA PHE A 321 29.55 -4.95 8.20
C PHE A 321 29.67 -5.90 9.38
N LEU A 322 29.32 -7.19 9.25
CA LEU A 322 29.39 -8.12 10.39
C LEU A 322 30.81 -8.32 10.94
N ASP A 323 31.83 -8.26 10.08
CA ASP A 323 33.23 -8.43 10.49
C ASP A 323 33.82 -7.16 11.13
N ASN A 324 33.38 -5.96 10.71
CA ASN A 324 33.93 -4.68 11.17
C ASN A 324 33.01 -3.93 12.16
N SER A 325 31.76 -4.38 12.30
CA SER A 325 30.75 -3.72 13.13
C SER A 325 30.81 -4.21 14.57
N PRO A 326 30.62 -3.31 15.55
CA PRO A 326 30.52 -3.66 16.96
C PRO A 326 29.13 -4.19 17.37
N PHE A 327 28.24 -4.46 16.41
CA PHE A 327 26.92 -5.01 16.66
C PHE A 327 26.91 -6.53 16.53
N GLU A 328 26.27 -7.19 17.50
CA GLU A 328 25.96 -8.61 17.45
C GLU A 328 24.59 -8.81 16.79
N LEU A 329 24.56 -9.64 15.75
CA LEU A 329 23.36 -9.99 14.99
C LEU A 329 22.61 -11.14 15.65
N ILE A 330 21.35 -10.89 16.00
CA ILE A 330 20.40 -11.87 16.53
C ILE A 330 19.33 -12.10 15.46
N ASP A 331 19.51 -13.18 14.70
CA ASP A 331 18.58 -13.66 13.68
C ASP A 331 17.91 -14.94 14.18
N THR A 332 16.61 -14.85 14.48
CA THR A 332 15.81 -16.02 14.86
C THR A 332 15.07 -16.53 13.63
N ALA A 333 15.37 -17.75 13.21
CA ALA A 333 14.72 -18.35 12.06
C ALA A 333 13.20 -18.41 12.27
N GLY A 334 12.43 -17.99 11.27
CA GLY A 334 10.96 -18.03 11.25
C GLY A 334 10.31 -16.83 11.93
N GLN A 335 11.11 -15.85 12.32
CA GLN A 335 10.67 -14.51 12.70
C GLN A 335 11.13 -13.53 11.64
N GLU A 336 10.27 -12.59 11.30
CA GLU A 336 10.57 -11.51 10.33
C GLU A 336 11.51 -10.46 10.92
N VAL A 337 11.46 -10.27 12.25
CA VAL A 337 12.22 -9.24 12.95
C VAL A 337 13.66 -9.71 13.22
N VAL A 338 14.62 -8.87 12.82
CA VAL A 338 16.05 -9.01 13.09
C VAL A 338 16.45 -8.01 14.15
N LYS A 339 17.32 -8.41 15.09
CA LYS A 339 17.83 -7.52 16.13
C LYS A 339 19.35 -7.42 16.07
N LEU A 340 19.89 -6.21 16.01
CA LEU A 340 21.30 -5.91 16.22
C LEU A 340 21.48 -5.37 17.63
N THR A 341 22.38 -5.96 18.42
CA THR A 341 22.62 -5.52 19.81
C THR A 341 24.05 -5.08 20.00
N ARG A 342 24.25 -4.00 20.75
CA ARG A 342 25.57 -3.46 21.08
C ARG A 342 25.58 -2.90 22.49
N SER A 343 26.73 -3.00 23.15
CA SER A 343 27.01 -2.23 24.37
C SER A 343 27.94 -1.07 24.05
N PHE A 344 27.62 0.14 24.53
CA PHE A 344 28.41 1.35 24.36
C PHE A 344 28.57 2.07 25.70
N GLY A 345 29.71 1.89 26.36
CA GLY A 345 29.90 2.36 27.73
C GLY A 345 28.89 1.71 28.69
N ASP A 346 28.09 2.54 29.37
CA ASP A 346 27.00 2.10 30.26
C ASP A 346 25.64 1.96 29.56
N GLU A 347 25.63 2.06 28.22
CA GLU A 347 24.42 2.06 27.40
C GLU A 347 24.28 0.74 26.64
N LYS A 348 23.05 0.26 26.54
CA LYS A 348 22.70 -0.90 25.70
C LYS A 348 21.85 -0.41 24.54
N ILE A 349 22.30 -0.69 23.33
CA ILE A 349 21.67 -0.29 22.08
C ILE A 349 21.10 -1.54 21.42
N THR A 350 19.83 -1.49 21.03
CA THR A 350 19.15 -2.53 20.27
C THR A 350 18.52 -1.90 19.05
N VAL A 351 18.96 -2.26 17.85
CA VAL A 351 18.34 -1.85 16.59
C VAL A 351 17.51 -3.03 16.09
N SER A 352 16.24 -2.81 15.79
CA SER A 352 15.33 -3.82 15.26
C SER A 352 14.80 -3.37 13.91
N PHE A 353 14.77 -4.28 12.93
CA PHE A 353 14.20 -4.05 11.60
C PHE A 353 13.48 -5.32 11.13
N SER A 354 12.54 -5.19 10.19
CA SER A 354 11.67 -6.30 9.75
C SER A 354 11.79 -6.56 8.26
N ILE A 355 11.68 -7.83 7.85
CA ILE A 355 11.53 -8.19 6.43
C ILE A 355 10.21 -7.69 5.85
N ALA A 356 9.18 -7.54 6.70
CA ALA A 356 7.85 -7.10 6.29
C ALA A 356 7.87 -5.75 5.55
N ASP A 357 8.86 -4.89 5.84
CA ASP A 357 8.98 -3.59 5.21
C ASP A 357 9.27 -3.72 3.71
N ILE A 358 10.09 -4.67 3.26
CA ILE A 358 10.32 -4.92 1.82
C ILE A 358 9.11 -5.60 1.17
N THR A 359 8.47 -6.56 1.84
CA THR A 359 7.32 -7.28 1.25
C THR A 359 6.07 -6.43 1.14
N ASN A 360 5.89 -5.50 2.07
CA ASN A 360 4.78 -4.54 2.06
C ASN A 360 5.12 -3.30 1.24
N TYR A 361 6.39 -3.08 0.90
CA TYR A 361 6.79 -2.03 -0.03
C TYR A 361 6.45 -2.44 -1.45
N ASP A 362 5.23 -2.13 -1.87
CA ASP A 362 4.97 -1.91 -3.28
C ASP A 362 5.07 -0.40 -3.53
N PRO A 363 6.04 0.07 -4.35
CA PRO A 363 6.23 1.49 -4.67
C PRO A 363 5.01 2.12 -5.37
N TYR A 364 3.98 1.32 -5.64
CA TYR A 364 2.68 1.71 -6.18
C TYR A 364 1.49 1.27 -5.31
N SER A 365 1.69 0.58 -4.17
CA SER A 365 0.62 0.12 -3.27
C SER A 365 0.11 1.20 -2.34
N GLU A 366 0.94 2.19 -2.01
CA GLU A 366 0.50 3.38 -1.27
C GLU A 366 -0.13 4.44 -2.19
N ASP A 367 -0.97 4.00 -3.13
CA ASP A 367 -2.11 4.81 -3.55
C ASP A 367 -3.40 4.17 -3.01
N PRO A 368 -3.88 4.58 -1.81
CA PRO A 368 -5.18 4.19 -1.27
C PRO A 368 -6.36 4.51 -2.21
N ALA A 369 -6.14 5.17 -3.35
CA ALA A 369 -7.15 5.54 -4.31
C ALA A 369 -7.62 4.42 -5.26
N LEU A 370 -6.98 3.23 -5.26
CA LEU A 370 -7.29 2.18 -6.24
C LEU A 370 -8.16 1.01 -5.74
N GLU A 371 -8.49 0.93 -4.45
CA GLU A 371 -9.28 -0.22 -3.93
C GLU A 371 -10.81 -0.13 -4.15
N ASP A 372 -11.36 1.01 -4.58
CA ASP A 372 -12.82 1.23 -4.56
C ASP A 372 -13.50 1.36 -5.95
N GLU A 373 -12.81 1.11 -7.08
CA GLU A 373 -13.41 1.27 -8.43
C GLU A 373 -13.68 0.00 -9.25
N ASP A 374 -13.59 -1.23 -8.69
CA ASP A 374 -13.71 -2.44 -9.52
C ASP A 374 -14.92 -3.37 -9.25
N LEU A 375 -16.04 -2.86 -8.73
CA LEU A 375 -17.29 -3.65 -8.69
C LEU A 375 -18.57 -2.86 -9.05
N ALA A 376 -18.69 -2.45 -10.31
CA ALA A 376 -19.98 -2.41 -11.00
C ALA A 376 -19.76 -2.41 -12.53
N GLY A 377 -19.82 -3.60 -13.12
CA GLY A 377 -19.76 -3.76 -14.57
C GLY A 377 -20.94 -3.11 -15.29
N ASP A 378 -20.69 -2.69 -16.53
CA ASP A 378 -21.55 -3.15 -17.62
C ASP A 378 -20.76 -3.27 -18.93
N ASP A 379 -21.11 -4.33 -19.63
CA ASP A 379 -20.56 -4.85 -20.86
C ASP A 379 -21.22 -4.13 -22.05
N ALA A 380 -20.44 -3.53 -22.96
CA ALA A 380 -20.92 -3.22 -24.32
C ALA A 380 -19.78 -2.96 -25.33
N ALA A 381 -19.43 -4.03 -26.05
CA ALA A 381 -19.26 -4.07 -27.51
C ALA A 381 -18.18 -3.21 -28.22
N LEU A 382 -17.01 -3.85 -28.45
CA LEU A 382 -16.48 -4.27 -29.77
C LEU A 382 -16.97 -3.55 -31.06
N GLN A 383 -16.04 -2.92 -31.80
CA GLN A 383 -15.59 -3.24 -33.19
C GLN A 383 -15.11 -2.00 -33.97
N GLY A 384 -13.96 -2.11 -34.66
CA GLY A 384 -13.58 -1.13 -35.69
C GLY A 384 -12.11 -1.15 -36.14
N SER A 385 -11.74 -2.17 -36.91
CA SER A 385 -10.47 -2.33 -37.64
C SER A 385 -10.13 -1.21 -38.64
N GLY A 386 -8.83 -0.89 -38.86
CA GLY A 386 -8.42 -0.12 -40.06
C GLY A 386 -6.96 0.31 -40.16
N LYS A 387 -6.17 -0.47 -40.91
CA LYS A 387 -4.78 -0.29 -41.39
C LYS A 387 -4.35 1.09 -41.98
N GLN A 388 -3.13 1.50 -41.60
CA GLN A 388 -1.92 1.67 -42.45
C GLN A 388 -1.75 2.92 -43.36
N GLY A 389 -0.70 3.70 -43.08
CA GLY A 389 -0.11 4.70 -43.99
C GLY A 389 1.24 5.25 -43.47
N ASN A 390 2.33 4.81 -44.10
CA ASN A 390 3.75 5.16 -43.87
C ASN A 390 4.06 6.51 -44.56
N SER A 391 4.81 7.50 -44.04
CA SER A 391 6.29 7.61 -44.14
C SER A 391 6.75 9.06 -43.85
N ALA A 392 7.78 9.22 -43.02
CA ALA A 392 9.08 9.85 -43.28
C ALA A 392 9.25 11.36 -42.97
N SER A 393 9.94 11.64 -41.85
CA SER A 393 11.19 12.42 -41.87
C SER A 393 11.99 12.09 -40.60
N ALA A 394 13.31 11.90 -40.77
CA ALA A 394 14.19 11.29 -39.79
C ALA A 394 15.27 12.29 -39.32
N ARG A 395 15.55 12.22 -38.01
CA ARG A 395 16.71 12.70 -37.20
C ARG A 395 16.56 14.05 -36.47
N PRO A 396 17.14 14.21 -35.25
CA PRO A 396 17.79 13.23 -34.35
C PRO A 396 17.15 13.20 -32.95
N GLU A 397 16.38 12.15 -32.64
CA GLU A 397 15.92 11.82 -31.27
C GLU A 397 16.85 10.83 -30.55
N GLU A 398 17.80 10.22 -31.27
CA GLU A 398 18.74 9.21 -30.73
C GLU A 398 19.67 9.76 -29.64
N GLN A 399 19.82 11.08 -29.53
CA GLN A 399 20.75 11.70 -28.56
C GLN A 399 20.06 12.15 -27.26
N LEU A 400 18.73 12.10 -27.19
CA LEU A 400 17.97 12.35 -25.95
C LEU A 400 17.47 11.06 -25.30
N GLU A 401 17.40 9.95 -26.07
CA GLU A 401 17.06 8.63 -25.51
C GLU A 401 18.24 8.01 -24.75
N GLU A 402 19.50 8.23 -25.19
CA GLU A 402 20.68 7.75 -24.45
C GLU A 402 20.90 8.49 -23.12
N ASP A 403 20.56 9.78 -23.03
CA ASP A 403 20.65 10.55 -21.77
C ASP A 403 19.51 10.25 -20.78
N LEU A 404 18.41 9.59 -21.21
CA LEU A 404 17.26 9.25 -20.37
C LEU A 404 17.22 7.78 -19.94
N ASP A 405 18.00 6.92 -20.58
CA ASP A 405 18.16 5.51 -20.20
C ASP A 405 19.17 5.33 -19.06
N GLU A 406 20.07 6.28 -18.80
CA GLU A 406 21.03 6.20 -17.67
C GLU A 406 20.43 6.62 -16.31
N ASP A 407 19.35 7.41 -16.27
CA ASP A 407 18.74 7.91 -15.02
C ASP A 407 17.63 6.97 -14.45
N LEU A 408 17.31 5.86 -15.11
CA LEU A 408 16.17 4.99 -14.74
C LEU A 408 16.56 3.62 -14.16
N ASP A 409 17.85 3.34 -14.04
CA ASP A 409 18.37 2.11 -13.43
C ASP A 409 18.84 2.31 -11.96
N GLU A 410 18.55 3.47 -11.34
CA GLU A 410 18.67 3.61 -9.89
C GLU A 410 17.42 2.96 -9.25
N GLU A 411 17.47 1.63 -9.12
CA GLU A 411 16.55 0.84 -8.32
C GLU A 411 16.63 1.33 -6.87
N THR A 412 15.88 2.39 -6.56
CA THR A 412 15.77 2.95 -5.21
C THR A 412 15.33 1.82 -4.27
N ALA A 413 16.23 1.44 -3.38
CA ALA A 413 15.97 0.38 -2.41
C ALA A 413 14.77 0.77 -1.55
N ALA A 414 13.91 -0.21 -1.25
CA ALA A 414 12.76 0.00 -0.38
C ALA A 414 13.21 0.65 0.94
N PRO A 415 12.56 1.72 1.41
CA PRO A 415 12.82 2.27 2.73
C PRO A 415 12.50 1.22 3.79
N ILE A 416 13.44 0.96 4.69
CA ILE A 416 13.27 -0.01 5.77
C ILE A 416 13.19 0.72 7.10
N ASN A 417 12.17 0.39 7.88
CA ASN A 417 11.94 1.01 9.18
C ASN A 417 12.87 0.38 10.23
N LEU A 418 13.55 1.24 10.96
CA LEU A 418 14.44 0.92 12.07
C LEU A 418 13.81 1.40 13.38
N SER A 419 13.71 0.49 14.35
CA SER A 419 13.43 0.84 15.74
C SER A 419 14.73 0.75 16.55
N ILE A 420 15.24 1.89 16.98
CA ILE A 420 16.51 2.02 17.72
C ILE A 420 16.19 2.30 19.18
N VAL A 421 16.45 1.33 20.05
CA VAL A 421 16.23 1.43 21.50
C VAL A 421 17.56 1.59 22.22
N ILE A 422 17.70 2.68 22.98
CA ILE A 422 18.88 3.00 23.79
C ILE A 422 18.50 2.99 25.28
N GLU A 423 19.06 2.05 26.02
CA GLU A 423 18.86 1.87 27.45
C GLU A 423 20.10 2.31 28.23
N LYS A 424 19.92 2.94 29.40
CA LYS A 424 21.03 3.30 30.30
C LYS A 424 20.86 2.65 31.67
N PRO A 425 20.97 1.31 31.78
CA PRO A 425 20.59 0.57 33.00
C PRO A 425 21.33 1.03 34.27
N GLY A 426 22.52 1.62 34.15
CA GLY A 426 23.28 2.16 35.29
C GLY A 426 22.89 3.59 35.71
N LYS A 427 22.07 4.31 34.94
CA LYS A 427 21.74 5.72 35.16
C LYS A 427 20.24 5.98 35.27
N THR A 428 19.44 5.34 34.42
CA THR A 428 17.99 5.55 34.34
C THR A 428 17.26 4.24 34.06
N ALA A 429 16.08 4.05 34.64
CA ALA A 429 15.20 2.93 34.30
C ALA A 429 14.58 3.06 32.90
N GLY A 430 14.60 4.28 32.34
CA GLY A 430 14.01 4.61 31.05
C GLY A 430 14.85 4.21 29.84
N ALA A 431 14.19 4.22 28.69
CA ALA A 431 14.78 3.97 27.39
C ALA A 431 14.31 5.01 26.37
N LEU A 432 15.21 5.39 25.48
CA LEU A 432 14.91 6.21 24.32
C LEU A 432 14.67 5.27 23.14
N ASN A 433 13.48 5.29 22.56
CA ASN A 433 13.19 4.63 21.29
C ASN A 433 13.18 5.69 20.18
N ILE A 434 13.84 5.39 19.07
CA ILE A 434 13.96 6.28 17.93
C ILE A 434 13.51 5.47 16.72
N ASP A 435 12.49 5.98 16.05
CA ASP A 435 12.00 5.42 14.81
C ASP A 435 12.69 6.19 13.68
N ALA A 436 13.40 5.44 12.83
CA ALA A 436 14.20 5.96 11.75
C ALA A 436 14.05 5.09 10.52
N THR A 437 14.33 5.63 9.34
CA THR A 437 14.18 4.92 8.07
C THR A 437 15.53 4.84 7.38
N ALA A 438 15.93 3.63 6.98
CA ALA A 438 17.11 3.41 6.15
C ALA A 438 16.70 3.46 4.67
N GLN A 439 17.18 4.48 3.96
CA GLN A 439 16.89 4.68 2.54
C GLN A 439 18.07 5.39 1.87
N ASP A 440 18.40 4.99 0.64
CA ASP A 440 19.45 5.63 -0.20
C ASP A 440 20.80 5.79 0.54
N GLY A 441 21.19 4.79 1.33
CA GLY A 441 22.43 4.80 2.11
C GLY A 441 22.46 5.77 3.30
N ASN A 442 21.32 6.40 3.63
CA ASN A 442 21.17 7.31 4.76
C ASN A 442 20.17 6.79 5.79
N ILE A 443 20.29 7.28 7.02
CA ILE A 443 19.35 7.02 8.11
C ILE A 443 18.62 8.32 8.40
N VAL A 444 17.31 8.36 8.17
CA VAL A 444 16.46 9.51 8.43
C VAL A 444 15.69 9.28 9.72
N VAL A 445 15.85 10.16 10.70
CA VAL A 445 15.09 10.07 11.97
C VAL A 445 13.71 10.69 11.78
N GLU A 446 12.67 9.95 12.13
CA GLU A 446 11.29 10.42 11.99
C GLU A 446 10.71 10.84 13.33
N ASN A 447 10.78 9.95 14.32
CA ASN A 447 10.17 10.15 15.64
C ASN A 447 11.06 9.67 16.78
N MET A 448 10.86 10.27 17.95
CA MET A 448 11.62 9.94 19.15
C MET A 448 10.71 9.84 20.38
N PHE A 449 10.75 8.68 21.03
CA PHE A 449 9.91 8.34 22.17
C PHE A 449 10.77 8.12 23.41
N PHE A 450 10.36 8.71 24.53
CA PHE A 450 10.96 8.39 25.82
C PHE A 450 10.01 7.52 26.64
N TYR A 451 10.48 6.34 27.02
CA TYR A 451 9.77 5.44 27.93
C TYR A 451 10.43 5.46 29.30
N GLU A 452 9.62 5.60 30.35
CA GLU A 452 10.12 5.56 31.74
C GLU A 452 10.67 4.17 32.12
N ASP A 453 10.17 3.12 31.47
CA ASP A 453 10.59 1.74 31.65
C ASP A 453 11.16 1.15 30.36
N ALA A 454 12.41 0.68 30.42
CA ALA A 454 13.09 0.02 29.29
C ALA A 454 12.38 -1.25 28.77
N LYS A 455 11.54 -1.88 29.59
CA LYS A 455 10.76 -3.06 29.19
C LYS A 455 9.60 -2.72 28.26
N VAL A 456 9.06 -1.50 28.34
CA VAL A 456 7.97 -1.04 27.50
C VAL A 456 8.47 -0.78 26.07
N ALA A 457 9.73 -0.34 25.94
CA ALA A 457 10.38 -0.09 24.66
C ALA A 457 10.56 -1.36 23.80
N LYS A 458 10.68 -2.54 24.42
CA LYS A 458 10.84 -3.82 23.70
C LYS A 458 9.47 -4.42 23.40
N VAL A 459 9.15 -4.57 22.12
CA VAL A 459 7.86 -5.11 21.61
C VAL A 459 7.75 -6.62 21.82
N GLU A 460 7.84 -7.09 23.06
CA GLU A 460 7.83 -8.52 23.37
C GLU A 460 6.48 -9.00 23.92
N SER A 461 5.60 -8.07 24.32
CA SER A 461 4.27 -8.41 24.82
C SER A 461 3.18 -7.47 24.31
N PRO A 462 1.94 -7.95 24.11
CA PRO A 462 0.80 -7.11 23.76
C PRO A 462 0.52 -6.00 24.77
N GLU A 463 0.76 -6.26 26.06
CA GLU A 463 0.61 -5.28 27.13
C GLU A 463 1.63 -4.14 27.01
N ALA A 464 2.87 -4.45 26.64
CA ALA A 464 3.89 -3.43 26.36
C ALA A 464 3.55 -2.60 25.11
N ALA A 465 2.93 -3.20 24.08
CA ALA A 465 2.48 -2.48 22.89
C ALA A 465 1.37 -1.47 23.22
N GLN A 466 0.38 -1.85 24.02
CA GLN A 466 -0.66 -0.92 24.46
C GLN A 466 -0.07 0.24 25.28
N ARG A 467 0.82 -0.06 26.23
CA ARG A 467 1.48 0.97 27.05
C ARG A 467 2.33 1.93 26.21
N ARG A 468 2.89 1.48 25.09
CA ARG A 468 3.60 2.37 24.15
C ARG A 468 2.66 3.33 23.44
N ALA A 469 1.47 2.87 23.06
CA ALA A 469 0.46 3.71 22.40
C ALA A 469 -0.10 4.81 23.32
N ASP A 470 -0.12 4.56 24.62
CA ASP A 470 -0.61 5.53 25.62
C ASP A 470 0.45 6.60 25.99
N VAL A 471 1.72 6.41 25.60
CA VAL A 471 2.83 7.34 25.88
C VAL A 471 2.88 8.42 24.82
N TYR A 472 3.10 9.67 25.25
CA TYR A 472 3.23 10.80 24.33
C TYR A 472 4.37 10.55 23.32
N PRO A 473 4.11 10.61 22.01
CA PRO A 473 5.06 10.23 20.98
C PRO A 473 6.19 11.23 20.74
N GLY A 474 6.16 12.39 21.41
CA GLY A 474 7.01 13.52 21.07
C GLY A 474 6.47 14.31 19.87
N PRO A 475 7.03 15.50 19.60
CA PRO A 475 6.79 16.19 18.33
C PRO A 475 7.53 15.46 17.18
N PRO A 476 7.09 15.64 15.92
CA PRO A 476 7.83 15.14 14.76
C PRO A 476 9.28 15.64 14.78
N PHE A 477 10.25 14.77 14.48
CA PHE A 477 11.67 15.12 14.60
C PHE A 477 12.05 16.34 13.76
N GLY A 478 11.54 16.43 12.53
CA GLY A 478 11.79 17.58 11.64
C GLY A 478 11.22 18.93 12.10
N SER A 479 10.39 18.95 13.15
CA SER A 479 9.89 20.19 13.77
C SER A 479 10.74 20.67 14.95
N LEU A 480 11.74 19.89 15.37
CA LEU A 480 12.69 20.27 16.40
C LEU A 480 13.65 21.35 15.88
N ASP A 481 14.32 22.03 16.80
CA ASP A 481 15.39 22.97 16.47
C ASP A 481 16.53 22.29 15.67
N GLU A 482 17.08 22.96 14.66
CA GLU A 482 18.08 22.38 13.74
C GLU A 482 19.36 21.93 14.47
N ASP A 483 19.83 22.71 15.46
CA ASP A 483 21.03 22.34 16.22
C ASP A 483 20.76 21.08 17.07
N LEU A 484 19.53 20.93 17.59
CA LEU A 484 19.12 19.74 18.32
C LEU A 484 19.05 18.50 17.41
N GLN A 485 18.55 18.65 16.18
CA GLN A 485 18.52 17.56 15.20
C GLN A 485 19.94 17.07 14.88
N VAL A 486 20.85 17.98 14.55
CA VAL A 486 22.26 17.66 14.25
C VAL A 486 22.96 16.99 15.43
N LEU A 487 22.73 17.47 16.66
CA LEU A 487 23.31 16.85 17.86
C LEU A 487 22.75 15.45 18.11
N MET A 488 21.48 15.21 17.79
CA MET A 488 20.87 13.89 17.92
C MET A 488 21.41 12.90 16.88
N GLU A 489 21.53 13.31 15.62
CA GLU A 489 22.12 12.48 14.56
C GLU A 489 23.55 12.09 14.91
N ARG A 490 24.38 13.07 15.33
CA ARG A 490 25.73 12.81 15.82
C ARG A 490 25.75 11.87 17.03
N PHE A 491 24.79 12.01 17.94
CA PHE A 491 24.64 11.11 19.09
C PHE A 491 24.39 9.65 18.64
N LEU A 492 23.65 9.43 17.55
CA LEU A 492 23.41 8.10 16.97
C LEU A 492 24.65 7.57 16.22
N GLU A 493 25.34 8.42 15.47
CA GLU A 493 26.57 8.07 14.76
C GLU A 493 27.68 7.58 15.72
N GLU A 494 27.90 8.27 16.84
CA GLU A 494 28.87 7.87 17.86
C GLU A 494 28.57 6.48 18.46
N ARG A 495 27.31 6.06 18.39
CA ARG A 495 26.81 4.75 18.86
C ARG A 495 26.86 3.67 17.79
N GLY A 496 27.27 4.01 16.57
CA GLY A 496 27.44 3.10 15.43
C GLY A 496 26.23 3.00 14.51
N ILE A 497 25.21 3.85 14.71
CA ILE A 497 24.10 4.01 13.75
C ILE A 497 24.61 4.96 12.67
N THR A 498 25.19 4.39 11.62
CA THR A 498 25.95 5.12 10.59
C THR A 498 25.44 4.77 9.20
N GLN A 499 25.88 5.48 8.17
CA GLN A 499 25.58 5.15 6.77
C GLN A 499 25.93 3.71 6.40
N ALA A 500 26.97 3.11 7.00
CA ALA A 500 27.29 1.70 6.79
C ALA A 500 26.15 0.76 7.22
N MET A 501 25.40 1.13 8.26
CA MET A 501 24.20 0.40 8.69
C MET A 501 23.04 0.62 7.71
N ALA A 502 22.89 1.82 7.14
CA ALA A 502 21.86 2.10 6.14
C ALA A 502 22.03 1.28 4.85
N VAL A 503 23.28 0.96 4.48
CA VAL A 503 23.58 0.05 3.35
C VAL A 503 23.41 -1.41 3.76
N PHE A 504 23.86 -1.77 4.97
CA PHE A 504 23.77 -3.14 5.47
C PHE A 504 22.32 -3.65 5.60
N VAL A 505 21.41 -2.82 6.11
CA VAL A 505 20.06 -3.26 6.47
C VAL A 505 19.28 -3.78 5.25
N PRO A 506 19.14 -3.03 4.14
CA PRO A 506 18.50 -3.54 2.92
C PRO A 506 19.11 -4.85 2.42
N ASP A 507 20.44 -4.89 2.27
CA ASP A 507 21.15 -6.08 1.78
C ASP A 507 20.93 -7.30 2.70
N TYR A 508 20.87 -7.10 4.02
CA TYR A 508 20.63 -8.19 4.96
C TYR A 508 19.18 -8.67 4.95
N VAL A 509 18.22 -7.76 4.75
CA VAL A 509 16.81 -8.12 4.65
C VAL A 509 16.59 -9.02 3.44
N ASP A 510 17.14 -8.72 2.26
CA ASP A 510 17.04 -9.57 1.07
C ASP A 510 17.62 -10.98 1.33
N VAL A 511 18.80 -11.04 1.97
CA VAL A 511 19.43 -12.33 2.32
C VAL A 511 18.59 -13.13 3.33
N LYS A 512 17.85 -12.48 4.23
CA LYS A 512 16.99 -13.16 5.20
C LYS A 512 15.65 -13.55 4.59
N GLU A 513 15.05 -12.71 3.77
CA GLU A 513 13.82 -12.99 3.01
C GLU A 513 13.98 -14.28 2.22
N GLN A 514 15.04 -14.39 1.42
CA GLN A 514 15.33 -15.58 0.63
C GLN A 514 15.49 -16.85 1.50
N ARG A 515 16.10 -16.73 2.69
CA ARG A 515 16.27 -17.85 3.63
C ARG A 515 14.94 -18.28 4.25
N GLU A 516 14.08 -17.33 4.63
CA GLU A 516 12.77 -17.62 5.20
C GLU A 516 11.81 -18.15 4.13
N TYR A 517 11.91 -17.68 2.88
CA TYR A 517 11.14 -18.20 1.74
C TYR A 517 11.46 -19.68 1.47
N LEU A 518 12.75 -20.03 1.38
CA LEU A 518 13.19 -21.44 1.26
C LEU A 518 12.69 -22.30 2.43
N ARG A 519 12.74 -21.77 3.65
CA ARG A 519 12.22 -22.46 4.83
C ARG A 519 10.71 -22.65 4.74
N TRP A 520 9.97 -21.64 4.30
CA TRP A 520 8.53 -21.70 4.11
C TRP A 520 8.17 -22.76 3.07
N LEU A 521 8.82 -22.76 1.90
CA LEU A 521 8.64 -23.79 0.87
C LEU A 521 8.90 -25.19 1.43
N SER A 522 9.98 -25.36 2.20
CA SER A 522 10.33 -26.63 2.83
C SER A 522 9.27 -27.10 3.84
N ASN A 523 8.74 -26.18 4.65
CA ASN A 523 7.69 -26.49 5.63
C ASN A 523 6.36 -26.84 4.94
N VAL A 524 5.98 -26.10 3.89
CA VAL A 524 4.76 -26.35 3.11
C VAL A 524 4.87 -27.69 2.41
N LYS A 525 6.01 -27.98 1.78
CA LYS A 525 6.27 -29.30 1.19
C LYS A 525 6.18 -30.41 2.23
N GLY A 526 6.84 -30.23 3.38
CA GLY A 526 6.78 -31.19 4.47
C GLY A 526 5.37 -31.41 5.03
N PHE A 527 4.47 -30.44 4.90
CA PHE A 527 3.06 -30.58 5.25
C PHE A 527 2.26 -31.31 4.17
N VAL A 528 2.51 -31.04 2.89
CA VAL A 528 1.86 -31.72 1.75
C VAL A 528 2.28 -33.19 1.66
N ASP A 529 3.52 -33.51 2.04
CA ASP A 529 4.06 -34.88 2.03
C ASP A 529 3.65 -35.74 3.25
N ALA A 530 3.01 -35.15 4.27
CA ALA A 530 2.74 -35.79 5.57
C ALA A 530 1.39 -36.52 5.62
#